data_AF-A0A848NP40-F1
#
_entry.id   AF-A0A848NP40-F1
#
_cell.length_a   1.000
_cell.length_b   1.000
_cell.length_c   1.000
_cell.angle_alpha   90.00
_cell.angle_beta   90.00
_cell.angle_gamma   90.00
#
_symmetry.space_group_name_H-M   'P 1'
#
loop_
_entity.id
_entity.type
_entity.pdbx_description
1 polymer ?
#
loop_
_entity_poly.entity_id
_entity_poly.type
_entity_poly.pdbx_seq_one_letter_code
_entity_poly.pdbx_strand_id
1 'polypeptide(L)'
;GLLDAVVFSGGEPLSEPRLPSMIREARRMGYRIGLHTAGIYPLRLADVLRYLDWVGLDIKADAQGYDDITGRRDSHRSAQACLTQLLTAGVDFECRITWHPDWLDETRLLGLARELARRGVKRFAVQGARSCPSTPPARLLGAQAQALLRGWFEEFAYR
;
A
#
# COMPACT_ATOMS: atom_id res chain seq x y z
N GLY A 1 -9.13 -17.34 -20.92
CA GLY A 1 -8.87 -18.16 -19.71
C GLY A 1 -9.63 -17.57 -18.54
N LEU A 2 -9.66 -18.24 -17.39
CA LEU A 2 -10.37 -17.76 -16.18
C LEU A 2 -9.57 -16.75 -15.34
N LEU A 3 -8.28 -16.57 -15.63
CA LEU A 3 -7.37 -15.67 -14.91
C LEU A 3 -6.96 -14.51 -15.82
N ASP A 4 -7.15 -13.29 -15.34
CA ASP A 4 -6.86 -12.06 -16.09
C ASP A 4 -5.58 -11.34 -15.61
N ALA A 5 -5.08 -11.71 -14.42
CA ALA A 5 -3.97 -11.02 -13.78
C ALA A 5 -3.21 -11.92 -12.80
N VAL A 6 -1.94 -11.56 -12.56
CA VAL A 6 -1.08 -12.11 -11.50
C VAL A 6 -0.68 -10.97 -10.58
N VAL A 7 -0.89 -11.12 -9.27
CA VAL A 7 -0.41 -10.16 -8.26
C VAL A 7 0.73 -10.77 -7.47
N PHE A 8 1.93 -10.22 -7.60
CA PHE A 8 3.08 -10.59 -6.78
C PHE A 8 2.90 -9.98 -5.38
N SER A 9 2.84 -10.84 -4.35
CA SER A 9 2.60 -10.46 -2.96
C SER A 9 3.24 -11.50 -2.01
N GLY A 10 2.89 -11.50 -0.73
CA GLY A 10 3.43 -12.43 0.28
C GLY A 10 4.30 -11.70 1.30
N GLY A 11 5.59 -12.04 1.38
CA GLY A 11 6.59 -11.23 2.08
C GLY A 11 6.80 -9.88 1.37
N GLU A 12 8.05 -9.44 1.22
CA GLU A 12 8.36 -8.29 0.35
C GLU A 12 8.82 -8.80 -1.03
N PRO A 13 7.99 -8.75 -2.10
CA PRO A 13 8.36 -9.32 -3.38
C PRO A 13 9.61 -8.68 -3.99
N LEU A 14 9.85 -7.38 -3.75
CA LEU A 14 11.02 -6.69 -4.28
C LEU A 14 12.35 -7.21 -3.67
N SER A 15 12.30 -8.00 -2.60
CA SER A 15 13.49 -8.67 -2.07
C SER A 15 13.99 -9.79 -2.99
N GLU A 16 13.11 -10.43 -3.78
CA GLU A 16 13.43 -11.53 -4.69
C GLU A 16 14.17 -11.02 -5.95
N PRO A 17 15.46 -11.35 -6.14
CA PRO A 17 16.23 -10.89 -7.30
C PRO A 17 15.65 -11.34 -8.66
N ARG A 18 14.91 -12.45 -8.70
CA ARG A 18 14.28 -12.97 -9.92
C ARG A 18 12.95 -12.30 -10.26
N LEU A 19 12.38 -11.46 -9.40
CA LEU A 19 11.08 -10.82 -9.62
C LEU A 19 10.93 -10.17 -11.00
N PRO A 20 11.92 -9.39 -11.52
CA PRO A 20 11.79 -8.80 -12.86
C PRO A 20 11.62 -9.85 -13.97
N SER A 21 12.27 -11.00 -13.85
CA SER A 21 12.12 -12.10 -14.82
C SER A 21 10.75 -12.76 -14.74
N MET A 22 10.24 -12.98 -13.53
CA MET A 22 8.92 -13.57 -13.28
C MET A 22 7.79 -12.65 -13.79
N ILE A 23 7.92 -11.33 -13.60
CA ILE A 23 7.00 -10.33 -14.15
C ILE A 23 6.97 -10.42 -15.68
N ARG A 24 8.14 -10.44 -16.33
CA ARG A 24 8.22 -10.52 -17.80
C ARG A 24 7.62 -11.82 -18.34
N GLU A 25 7.84 -12.93 -17.64
CA GLU A 25 7.27 -14.22 -18.02
C GLU A 25 5.74 -14.21 -17.93
N ALA A 26 5.18 -13.73 -16.82
CA ALA A 26 3.73 -13.61 -16.65
C ALA A 26 3.10 -12.68 -17.71
N ARG A 27 3.76 -11.58 -18.08
CA ARG A 27 3.30 -10.72 -19.19
C ARG A 27 3.33 -11.44 -20.53
N ARG A 28 4.38 -12.22 -20.82
CA ARG A 28 4.48 -13.02 -22.06
C ARG A 28 3.37 -14.06 -22.16
N MET A 29 2.86 -14.53 -21.03
CA MET A 29 1.69 -15.41 -20.95
C MET A 29 0.34 -14.68 -21.13
N GLY A 30 0.35 -13.36 -21.26
CA GLY A 30 -0.85 -12.54 -21.50
C GLY A 30 -1.54 -12.02 -20.25
N TYR A 31 -0.93 -12.12 -19.07
CA TYR A 31 -1.53 -11.62 -17.82
C TYR A 31 -1.23 -10.14 -17.58
N ARG A 32 -2.19 -9.43 -16.98
CA ARG A 32 -1.93 -8.17 -16.28
C ARG A 32 -1.13 -8.42 -15.00
N ILE A 33 -0.32 -7.47 -14.59
CA ILE A 33 0.60 -7.61 -13.47
C ILE A 33 0.25 -6.62 -12.37
N GLY A 34 -0.04 -7.15 -11.18
CA GLY A 34 -0.11 -6.40 -9.94
C GLY A 34 1.12 -6.66 -9.05
N LEU A 35 1.43 -5.69 -8.18
CA LEU A 35 2.44 -5.84 -7.14
C LEU A 35 1.91 -5.30 -5.81
N HIS A 36 1.99 -6.09 -4.74
CA HIS A 36 1.92 -5.57 -3.37
C HIS A 36 3.32 -5.40 -2.80
N THR A 37 3.61 -4.24 -2.22
CA THR A 37 4.92 -3.97 -1.60
C THR A 37 4.76 -3.13 -0.34
N ALA A 38 5.66 -3.34 0.62
CA ALA A 38 5.82 -2.48 1.79
C ALA A 38 6.69 -1.24 1.51
N GLY A 39 7.14 -1.06 0.26
CA GLY A 39 7.91 0.11 -0.15
C GLY A 39 9.33 0.14 0.38
N ILE A 40 9.90 -1.03 0.70
CA ILE A 40 11.23 -1.14 1.34
C ILE A 40 12.36 -0.85 0.32
N TYR A 41 12.18 -1.21 -0.95
CA TYR A 41 13.22 -1.19 -1.98
C TYR A 41 12.87 -0.25 -3.16
N PRO A 42 12.94 1.08 -3.00
CA PRO A 42 12.52 2.04 -4.03
C PRO A 42 13.30 1.93 -5.34
N LEU A 43 14.59 1.56 -5.32
CA LEU A 43 15.36 1.35 -6.54
C LEU A 43 14.84 0.15 -7.34
N ARG A 44 14.50 -0.95 -6.65
CA ARG A 44 13.97 -2.14 -7.30
C ARG A 44 12.54 -1.95 -7.79
N LEU A 45 11.74 -1.13 -7.09
CA LEU A 45 10.42 -0.73 -7.56
C LEU A 45 10.54 0.01 -8.90
N ALA A 46 11.46 0.99 -8.99
CA ALA A 46 11.70 1.74 -10.22
C ALA A 46 12.07 0.83 -11.40
N ASP A 47 12.88 -0.21 -11.18
CA ASP A 47 13.29 -1.17 -12.22
C ASP A 47 12.13 -1.95 -12.84
N VAL A 48 11.06 -2.21 -12.07
CA VAL A 48 9.93 -3.02 -12.52
C VAL A 48 8.69 -2.21 -12.89
N LEU A 49 8.64 -0.93 -12.51
CA LEU A 49 7.43 -0.09 -12.54
C LEU A 49 6.72 -0.08 -13.91
N ARG A 50 7.49 0.05 -14.99
CA ARG A 50 6.99 0.05 -16.39
C ARG A 50 6.31 -1.24 -16.84
N TYR A 51 6.41 -2.31 -16.06
CA TYR A 51 5.81 -3.61 -16.37
C TYR A 51 4.57 -3.90 -15.52
N LEU A 52 4.25 -3.02 -14.57
CA LEU A 52 3.13 -3.18 -13.65
C LEU A 52 1.90 -2.47 -14.22
N ASP A 53 0.76 -3.15 -14.14
CA ASP A 53 -0.54 -2.56 -14.46
C ASP A 53 -1.20 -1.98 -13.20
N TRP A 54 -0.83 -2.45 -12.00
CA TRP A 54 -1.32 -1.91 -10.72
C TRP A 54 -0.36 -2.16 -9.54
N VAL A 55 -0.33 -1.25 -8.56
CA VAL A 55 0.46 -1.39 -7.32
C VAL A 55 -0.39 -1.17 -6.06
N GLY A 56 -0.27 -2.08 -5.10
CA GLY A 56 -0.70 -1.87 -3.71
C GLY A 56 0.50 -1.50 -2.84
N LEU A 57 0.55 -0.26 -2.37
CA LEU A 57 1.61 0.22 -1.48
C LEU A 57 1.13 0.25 -0.03
N ASP A 58 1.80 -0.49 0.85
CA ASP A 58 1.53 -0.38 2.27
C ASP A 58 2.16 0.88 2.87
N ILE A 59 1.33 1.66 3.56
CA ILE A 59 1.70 2.74 4.46
C ILE A 59 1.48 2.22 5.89
N LYS A 60 2.53 2.20 6.71
CA LYS A 60 2.49 1.53 8.02
C LYS A 60 2.07 2.46 9.16
N ALA A 61 2.44 3.73 9.09
CA ALA A 61 2.04 4.77 10.04
C ALA A 61 2.28 6.17 9.42
N ASP A 62 2.13 7.21 10.22
CA ASP A 62 2.72 8.52 9.93
C ASP A 62 4.24 8.52 10.18
N ALA A 63 4.92 9.63 9.87
CA ALA A 63 6.37 9.73 10.01
C ALA A 63 6.87 9.49 11.45
N GLN A 64 6.05 9.79 12.47
CA GLN A 64 6.43 9.66 13.88
C GLN A 64 6.43 8.20 14.34
N GLY A 65 5.45 7.39 13.90
CA GLY A 65 5.30 6.00 14.36
C GLY A 65 5.86 4.94 13.40
N TYR A 66 6.34 5.31 12.22
CA TYR A 66 6.65 4.35 11.17
C TYR A 66 7.78 3.38 11.54
N ASP A 67 8.86 3.91 12.11
CA ASP A 67 10.03 3.12 12.48
C ASP A 67 9.72 2.17 13.64
N ASP A 68 8.85 2.58 14.57
CA ASP A 68 8.39 1.75 15.68
C ASP A 68 7.54 0.57 15.18
N ILE A 69 6.65 0.82 14.22
CA ILE A 69 5.78 -0.22 13.65
C ILE A 69 6.58 -1.22 12.80
N THR A 70 7.61 -0.75 12.11
CA THR A 70 8.43 -1.61 11.25
C THR A 70 9.62 -2.25 11.97
N GLY A 71 9.99 -1.74 13.16
CA GLY A 71 11.22 -2.11 13.85
C GLY A 71 12.50 -1.72 13.10
N ARG A 72 12.42 -0.77 12.15
CA ARG A 72 13.52 -0.43 11.25
C ARG A 72 13.64 1.09 11.10
N ARG A 73 14.81 1.61 11.45
CA ARG A 73 15.15 3.03 11.28
C ARG A 73 15.06 3.47 9.81
N ASP A 74 14.55 4.68 9.59
CA ASP A 74 14.42 5.36 8.28
C ASP A 74 13.52 4.62 7.28
N SER A 75 12.70 3.67 7.75
CA SER A 75 11.83 2.88 6.87
C SER A 75 10.72 3.72 6.23
N HIS A 76 10.26 4.76 6.93
CA HIS A 76 9.35 5.77 6.38
C HIS A 76 9.89 6.37 5.09
N ARG A 77 11.18 6.72 5.05
CA ARG A 77 11.81 7.38 3.90
C ARG A 77 11.71 6.53 2.64
N SER A 78 11.95 5.22 2.76
CA SER A 78 11.87 4.29 1.63
C SER A 78 10.45 4.20 1.08
N ALA A 79 9.44 4.06 1.96
CA ALA A 79 8.04 4.03 1.55
C ALA A 79 7.61 5.34 0.87
N GLN A 80 8.10 6.49 1.37
CA GLN A 80 7.82 7.79 0.77
C GLN A 80 8.46 7.99 -0.60
N ALA A 81 9.66 7.44 -0.81
CA ALA A 81 10.30 7.42 -2.13
C ALA A 81 9.49 6.57 -3.11
N CYS A 82 9.02 5.39 -2.70
CA CYS A 82 8.13 4.55 -3.51
C CYS A 82 6.82 5.27 -3.86
N LEU A 83 6.18 5.94 -2.89
CA LEU A 83 4.97 6.72 -3.14
C LEU A 83 5.21 7.83 -4.16
N THR A 84 6.33 8.54 -4.05
CA THR A 84 6.71 9.59 -5.01
C THR A 84 6.88 9.04 -6.42
N GLN A 85 7.55 7.89 -6.56
CA GLN A 85 7.68 7.22 -7.86
C GLN A 85 6.30 6.88 -8.45
N LEU A 86 5.41 6.27 -7.67
CA LEU A 86 4.06 5.89 -8.11
C LEU A 86 3.22 7.09 -8.56
N LEU A 87 3.28 8.20 -7.82
CA LEU A 87 2.58 9.44 -8.18
C LEU A 87 3.05 10.00 -9.53
N THR A 88 4.32 9.79 -9.89
CA THR A 88 4.89 10.30 -11.15
C THR A 88 4.82 9.31 -12.32
N ALA A 89 4.66 8.02 -12.06
CA ALA A 89 4.81 6.97 -13.06
C ALA A 89 3.58 6.76 -13.95
N GLY A 90 2.42 7.29 -13.56
CA GLY A 90 1.15 7.05 -14.25
C GLY A 90 0.65 5.61 -14.17
N VAL A 91 1.23 4.79 -13.29
CA VAL A 91 0.75 3.44 -12.98
C VAL A 91 -0.39 3.55 -11.97
N ASP A 92 -1.46 2.79 -12.16
CA ASP A 92 -2.55 2.72 -11.19
C ASP A 92 -2.05 2.16 -9.86
N PHE A 93 -2.45 2.78 -8.75
CA PHE A 93 -2.07 2.28 -7.42
C PHE A 93 -3.11 2.57 -6.35
N GLU A 94 -3.01 1.83 -5.25
CA GLU A 94 -3.75 2.03 -4.00
C GLU A 94 -2.76 2.12 -2.84
N CYS A 95 -2.87 3.16 -2.03
CA CYS A 95 -2.23 3.17 -0.72
C CYS A 95 -3.10 2.42 0.27
N ARG A 96 -2.49 1.69 1.20
CA ARG A 96 -3.25 0.97 2.22
C ARG A 96 -2.56 0.93 3.55
N ILE A 97 -3.32 0.81 4.62
CA ILE A 97 -2.81 0.71 5.98
C ILE A 97 -3.54 -0.39 6.74
N THR A 98 -2.78 -1.16 7.53
CA THR A 98 -3.36 -1.98 8.60
C THR A 98 -3.37 -1.16 9.88
N TRP A 99 -4.56 -0.87 10.39
CA TRP A 99 -4.78 0.13 11.42
C TRP A 99 -5.22 -0.50 12.74
N HIS A 100 -4.63 -0.02 13.84
CA HIS A 100 -5.09 -0.24 15.20
C HIS A 100 -4.93 1.07 15.98
N PRO A 101 -5.90 1.48 16.82
CA PRO A 101 -5.83 2.76 17.53
C PRO A 101 -4.65 2.87 18.51
N ASP A 102 -4.16 1.74 19.05
CA ASP A 102 -2.99 1.74 19.95
C ASP A 102 -1.66 2.02 19.21
N TRP A 103 -1.65 1.90 17.88
CA TRP A 103 -0.48 2.13 17.03
C TRP A 103 -0.51 3.51 16.38
N LEU A 104 -1.70 3.88 15.89
CA LEU A 104 -1.99 5.14 15.22
C LEU A 104 -3.41 5.51 15.58
N ASP A 105 -3.61 6.49 16.46
CA ASP A 105 -4.96 6.93 16.81
C ASP A 105 -5.72 7.48 15.60
N GLU A 106 -7.05 7.62 15.72
CA GLU A 106 -7.88 8.08 14.61
C GLU A 106 -7.50 9.48 14.11
N THR A 107 -7.06 10.36 14.99
CA THR A 107 -6.66 11.73 14.62
C THR A 107 -5.42 11.70 13.74
N ARG A 108 -4.42 10.91 14.11
CA ARG A 108 -3.19 10.72 13.34
C ARG A 108 -3.45 9.96 12.04
N LEU A 109 -4.34 8.96 12.03
CA LEU A 109 -4.77 8.29 10.80
C LEU A 109 -5.41 9.29 9.82
N LEU A 110 -6.30 10.15 10.29
CA LEU A 110 -6.92 11.18 9.46
C LEU A 110 -5.91 12.22 8.97
N GLY A 111 -4.93 12.60 9.80
CA GLY A 111 -3.81 13.46 9.41
C GLY A 111 -2.99 12.86 8.26
N LEU A 112 -2.58 11.60 8.41
CA LEU A 112 -1.88 10.83 7.37
C LEU A 112 -2.69 10.73 6.08
N ALA A 113 -3.95 10.32 6.18
CA ALA A 113 -4.82 10.17 5.01
C ALA A 113 -5.02 11.51 4.28
N ARG A 114 -5.13 12.62 5.01
CA ARG A 114 -5.22 13.95 4.42
C ARG A 114 -3.94 14.32 3.66
N GLU A 115 -2.77 13.98 4.19
CA GLU A 115 -1.50 14.17 3.48
C GLU A 115 -1.45 13.37 2.18
N LEU A 116 -1.81 12.09 2.23
CA LEU A 116 -1.86 11.22 1.04
C LEU A 116 -2.79 11.80 -0.03
N ALA A 117 -4.01 12.21 0.34
CA ALA A 117 -4.95 12.84 -0.57
C ALA A 117 -4.40 14.13 -1.19
N ARG A 118 -3.78 15.02 -0.39
CA ARG A 118 -3.16 16.27 -0.88
C ARG A 118 -2.03 16.03 -1.87
N ARG A 119 -1.32 14.92 -1.75
CA ARG A 119 -0.24 14.53 -2.66
C ARG A 119 -0.74 13.89 -3.95
N GLY A 120 -2.05 13.66 -4.07
CA GLY A 120 -2.67 13.10 -5.28
C GLY A 120 -2.94 11.59 -5.20
N VAL A 121 -2.88 10.96 -4.03
CA VAL A 121 -3.35 9.58 -3.87
C VAL A 121 -4.85 9.55 -4.09
N LYS A 122 -5.29 8.74 -5.07
CA LYS A 122 -6.70 8.62 -5.47
C LYS A 122 -7.43 7.48 -4.75
N ARG A 123 -6.73 6.40 -4.43
CA ARG A 123 -7.29 5.19 -3.82
C ARG A 123 -6.63 4.90 -2.48
N PHE A 124 -7.44 4.78 -1.43
CA PHE A 124 -6.94 4.48 -0.08
C PHE A 124 -7.78 3.41 0.61
N ALA A 125 -7.12 2.39 1.15
CA ALA A 125 -7.78 1.33 1.91
C ALA A 125 -7.30 1.31 3.36
N VAL A 126 -8.23 1.36 4.31
CA VAL A 126 -7.96 1.10 5.72
C VAL A 126 -8.43 -0.29 6.06
N GLN A 127 -7.51 -1.12 6.55
CA GLN A 127 -7.80 -2.46 7.02
C GLN A 127 -7.66 -2.52 8.54
N GLY A 128 -8.71 -2.92 9.26
CA GLY A 128 -8.62 -3.09 10.71
C GLY A 128 -7.66 -4.23 11.08
N ALA A 129 -6.79 -4.00 12.07
CA ALA A 129 -5.87 -5.01 12.58
C ALA A 129 -6.64 -6.16 13.24
N ARG A 130 -6.22 -7.39 12.95
CA ARG A 130 -6.84 -8.64 13.38
C ARG A 130 -5.77 -9.55 13.98
N SER A 131 -6.12 -10.34 14.98
CA SER A 131 -5.23 -11.36 15.54
C SER A 131 -4.94 -12.48 14.55
N CYS A 132 -5.91 -12.81 13.69
CA CYS A 132 -5.75 -13.74 12.58
C CYS A 132 -6.77 -13.43 11.45
N PRO A 133 -6.60 -13.98 10.23
CA PRO A 133 -7.44 -13.64 9.09
C PRO A 133 -8.94 -13.86 9.29
N SER A 134 -9.32 -14.89 10.05
CA SER A 134 -10.72 -15.26 10.32
C SER A 134 -11.38 -14.47 11.45
N THR A 135 -10.62 -13.67 12.20
CA THR A 135 -11.16 -12.84 13.28
C THR A 135 -11.61 -11.47 12.80
N PRO A 136 -12.67 -10.89 13.38
CA PRO A 136 -13.01 -9.49 13.14
C PRO A 136 -11.91 -8.57 13.69
N PRO A 137 -11.80 -7.33 13.19
CA PRO A 137 -10.90 -6.34 13.76
C PRO A 137 -11.20 -6.11 15.25
N ALA A 138 -10.15 -5.98 16.07
CA ALA A 138 -10.30 -5.77 17.51
C ALA A 138 -10.97 -4.42 17.83
N ARG A 139 -10.76 -3.43 16.96
CA ARG A 139 -11.33 -2.08 17.03
C ARG A 139 -11.83 -1.67 15.67
N LEU A 140 -12.97 -0.99 15.66
CA LEU A 140 -13.56 -0.43 14.44
C LEU A 140 -13.26 1.05 14.35
N LEU A 141 -12.94 1.50 13.15
CA LEU A 141 -12.78 2.92 12.84
C LEU A 141 -14.13 3.64 12.96
N GLY A 142 -14.17 4.76 13.67
CA GLY A 142 -15.39 5.55 13.88
C GLY A 142 -16.11 5.91 12.57
N ALA A 143 -17.45 5.93 12.61
CA ALA A 143 -18.28 6.21 11.43
C ALA A 143 -17.99 7.58 10.82
N GLN A 144 -17.70 8.59 11.65
CA GLN A 144 -17.31 9.93 11.21
C GLN A 144 -15.97 9.90 10.46
N ALA A 145 -14.96 9.20 11.00
CA ALA A 145 -13.67 9.04 10.34
C ALA A 145 -13.82 8.35 8.97
N GLN A 146 -14.61 7.27 8.89
CA GLN A 146 -14.91 6.62 7.61
C GLN A 146 -15.61 7.55 6.60
N ALA A 147 -16.55 8.38 7.06
CA ALA A 147 -17.24 9.35 6.19
C ALA A 147 -16.27 10.42 5.66
N LEU A 148 -15.37 10.92 6.50
CA LEU A 148 -14.32 11.86 6.09
C LEU A 148 -13.40 11.24 5.04
N LEU A 149 -12.92 10.02 5.26
CA LEU A 149 -12.04 9.31 4.33
C LEU A 149 -12.73 9.08 2.97
N ARG A 150 -14.01 8.68 2.96
CA ARG A 150 -14.80 8.58 1.71
C ARG A 150 -14.89 9.90 0.94
N GLY A 151 -14.82 11.04 1.63
CA GLY A 151 -14.85 12.35 0.99
C GLY A 151 -13.49 12.85 0.47
N TRP A 152 -12.38 12.18 0.78
CA TRP A 152 -11.03 12.65 0.41
C TRP A 152 -10.38 11.87 -0.73
N PHE A 153 -10.86 10.67 -1.03
CA PHE A 153 -10.31 9.79 -2.06
C PHE A 153 -11.38 9.50 -3.13
N GLU A 154 -10.94 9.32 -4.37
CA GLU A 154 -11.83 8.89 -5.46
C GLU A 154 -12.40 7.49 -5.16
N GLU A 155 -11.57 6.62 -4.57
CA GLU A 155 -11.98 5.32 -4.07
C GLU A 155 -11.47 5.12 -2.65
N PHE A 156 -12.39 4.81 -1.72
CA PHE A 156 -12.04 4.47 -0.34
C PHE A 156 -12.66 3.13 0.05
N ALA A 157 -11.84 2.26 0.63
CA ALA A 157 -12.28 0.99 1.18
C ALA A 157 -11.97 0.89 2.67
N TYR A 158 -12.94 0.42 3.44
CA TYR A 158 -12.74 -0.01 4.82
C TYR A 158 -13.03 -1.50 4.93
N ARG A 159 -12.06 -2.28 5.41
CA ARG A 159 -12.12 -3.76 5.43
C ARG A 159 -11.49 -4.39 6.67
#